data_AF-X1M3Q9-F1
#
_entry.id   AF-X1M3Q9-F1
#
_cell.length_a   1.000
_cell.length_b   1.000
_cell.length_c   1.000
_cell.angle_alpha   90.00
_cell.angle_beta   90.00
_cell.angle_gamma   90.00
#
_symmetry.space_group_name_H-M   'P 1'
#
loop_
_entity.id
_entity.type
_entity.pdbx_description
1 polymer ?
#
loop_
_entity_poly.entity_id
_entity_poly.type
_entity_poly.pdbx_seq_one_letter_code
_entity_poly.pdbx_strand_id
1 'polypeptide(L)'
;MLNRRMKLTALILCIVLIIGMVAYAEYEPFKVKLGLFERLIVLSFYQQVEGSFATLKIVRELQMELAPTEEEYKLAGLQDLEGGGVNAEDWLAVPEKEIVFGDKAKEIIVNALIKLDKDEKLRQEHFSVYEKFVLE
;
A
#
# COMPACT_ATOMS: atom_id res chain seq x y z
N MET A 1 -48.73 17.45 16.91
CA MET A 1 -47.82 17.22 15.75
C MET A 1 -46.33 17.17 16.12
N LEU A 2 -45.87 17.92 17.13
CA LEU A 2 -44.45 17.99 17.54
C LEU A 2 -43.84 16.63 17.95
N ASN A 3 -44.60 15.82 18.69
CA ASN A 3 -44.14 14.53 19.24
C ASN A 3 -43.85 13.46 18.15
N ARG A 4 -44.47 13.58 16.97
CA ARG A 4 -44.24 12.66 15.84
C ARG A 4 -42.97 13.01 15.08
N ARG A 5 -42.62 14.30 15.01
CA ARG A 5 -41.39 14.80 14.37
C ARG A 5 -40.15 14.44 15.19
N MET A 6 -40.22 14.57 16.52
CA MET A 6 -39.11 14.18 17.42
C MET A 6 -38.78 12.68 17.38
N LYS A 7 -39.79 11.80 17.29
CA LYS A 7 -39.57 10.36 17.16
C LYS A 7 -38.90 9.98 15.84
N LEU A 8 -39.28 10.66 14.75
CA LEU A 8 -38.68 10.42 13.44
C LEU A 8 -37.23 10.89 13.37
N THR A 9 -36.90 12.05 13.92
CA THR A 9 -35.51 12.55 13.97
C THR A 9 -34.61 11.67 14.84
N ALA A 10 -35.11 11.18 15.99
CA ALA A 10 -34.36 10.27 16.84
C ALA A 10 -34.11 8.91 16.16
N LEU A 11 -35.11 8.39 15.45
CA LEU A 11 -34.97 7.15 14.68
C LEU A 11 -33.95 7.30 13.55
N ILE A 12 -33.98 8.40 12.80
CA ILE A 12 -33.00 8.68 11.73
C ILE A 12 -31.59 8.77 12.31
N LEU A 13 -31.41 9.47 13.45
CA LEU A 13 -30.11 9.58 14.10
C LEU A 13 -29.58 8.21 14.55
N CYS A 14 -30.43 7.37 15.15
CA CYS A 14 -30.04 6.01 15.53
C CYS A 14 -29.65 5.16 14.32
N ILE A 15 -30.37 5.26 13.20
CA ILE A 15 -30.04 4.52 11.96
C ILE A 15 -28.69 4.98 11.41
N VAL A 16 -28.42 6.29 11.36
CA VAL A 16 -27.13 6.82 10.88
C VAL A 16 -25.99 6.37 11.79
N LEU A 17 -26.18 6.37 13.12
CA LEU A 17 -25.18 5.89 14.06
C LEU A 17 -24.91 4.39 13.91
N ILE A 18 -25.95 3.58 13.72
CA ILE A 18 -25.81 2.14 13.51
C ILE A 18 -25.09 1.87 12.19
N ILE A 19 -25.46 2.53 11.10
CA ILE A 19 -24.77 2.39 9.80
C ILE A 19 -23.31 2.80 9.92
N GLY A 20 -23.02 3.91 10.61
CA GLY A 20 -21.66 4.34 10.88
C GLY A 20 -20.85 3.30 11.65
N MET A 21 -21.42 2.75 12.74
CA MET A 21 -20.75 1.71 13.54
C MET A 21 -20.52 0.42 12.74
N VAL A 22 -21.48 0.00 11.91
CA VAL A 22 -21.34 -1.18 11.06
C VAL A 22 -20.27 -0.96 10.00
N ALA A 23 -20.26 0.19 9.32
CA ALA A 23 -19.25 0.52 8.32
C ALA A 23 -17.83 0.59 8.90
N TYR A 24 -17.67 1.10 10.14
CA TYR A 24 -16.38 1.10 10.83
C TYR A 24 -15.93 -0.29 11.28
N ALA A 25 -16.87 -1.20 11.57
CA ALA A 25 -16.55 -2.55 12.02
C ALA A 25 -16.03 -3.46 10.89
N GLU A 26 -16.27 -3.11 9.63
CA GLU A 26 -15.93 -3.92 8.45
C GLU A 26 -14.67 -3.46 7.70
N TYR A 27 -13.98 -2.40 8.17
CA TYR A 27 -12.74 -1.97 7.54
C TYR A 27 -11.60 -2.95 7.86
N GLU A 28 -11.30 -3.82 6.90
CA GLU A 28 -10.13 -4.70 6.88
C GLU A 28 -9.05 -4.03 6.01
N PRO A 29 -7.92 -3.55 6.58
CA PRO A 29 -6.87 -2.94 5.77
C PRO A 29 -6.24 -4.00 4.88
N PHE A 30 -5.80 -3.61 3.68
CA PHE A 30 -5.11 -4.52 2.78
C PHE A 30 -3.76 -4.92 3.35
N LYS A 31 -3.54 -6.23 3.53
CA LYS A 31 -2.28 -6.81 4.03
C LYS A 31 -1.68 -7.71 2.98
N VAL A 32 -0.39 -7.58 2.76
CA VAL A 32 0.34 -8.39 1.78
C VAL A 32 1.73 -8.71 2.30
N LYS A 33 2.19 -9.94 2.07
CA LYS A 33 3.57 -10.34 2.37
C LYS A 33 4.46 -10.00 1.19
N LEU A 34 5.50 -9.21 1.45
CA LEU A 34 6.45 -8.78 0.43
C LEU A 34 7.87 -9.21 0.81
N GLY A 35 8.56 -9.82 -0.15
CA GLY A 35 10.00 -10.03 -0.10
C GLY A 35 10.77 -8.72 -0.25
N LEU A 36 12.08 -8.74 0.02
CA LEU A 36 12.93 -7.55 -0.09
C LEU A 36 12.90 -6.94 -1.49
N PHE A 37 13.01 -7.77 -2.53
CA PHE A 37 12.97 -7.32 -3.92
C PHE A 37 11.64 -6.64 -4.26
N GLU A 38 10.52 -7.26 -3.90
CA GLU A 38 9.18 -6.72 -4.14
C GLU A 38 8.96 -5.39 -3.42
N ARG A 39 9.47 -5.24 -2.19
CA ARG A 39 9.43 -3.97 -1.46
C ARG A 39 10.17 -2.86 -2.22
N LEU A 40 11.32 -3.14 -2.81
CA LEU A 40 12.07 -2.17 -3.63
C LEU A 40 11.31 -1.81 -4.92
N ILE A 41 10.66 -2.77 -5.57
CA ILE A 41 9.81 -2.51 -6.72
C ILE A 41 8.62 -1.63 -6.33
N VAL A 42 7.94 -1.92 -5.22
CA VAL A 42 6.84 -1.10 -4.71
C VAL A 42 7.32 0.32 -4.36
N LEU A 43 8.50 0.46 -3.75
CA LEU A 43 9.11 1.77 -3.47
C LEU A 43 9.31 2.61 -4.74
N SER A 44 9.66 1.99 -5.86
CA SER A 44 9.88 2.70 -7.13
C SER A 44 8.62 3.42 -7.63
N PHE A 45 7.42 2.86 -7.39
CA PHE A 45 6.15 3.51 -7.75
C PHE A 45 5.86 4.75 -6.89
N TYR A 46 6.31 4.75 -5.63
CA TYR A 46 6.06 5.86 -4.71
C TYR A 46 6.99 7.06 -4.92
N GLN A 47 8.17 6.87 -5.51
CA GLN A 47 9.11 7.96 -5.77
C GLN A 47 8.57 9.00 -6.77
N GLN A 48 7.59 8.62 -7.58
CA GLN A 48 7.01 9.46 -8.63
C GLN A 48 5.66 10.09 -8.24
N VAL A 49 5.23 9.92 -6.98
CA VAL A 49 3.91 10.39 -6.55
C VAL A 49 3.95 11.89 -6.28
N GLU A 50 3.10 12.61 -7.01
CA GLU A 50 2.77 14.01 -6.76
C GLU A 50 1.40 14.11 -6.08
N GLY A 51 1.20 15.08 -5.18
CA GLY A 51 -0.08 15.24 -4.50
C GLY A 51 -0.08 16.25 -3.36
N SER A 52 -1.17 16.24 -2.60
CA SER A 52 -1.30 17.06 -1.38
C SER A 52 -0.28 16.65 -0.31
N PHE A 53 0.01 17.53 0.65
CA PHE A 53 0.87 17.20 1.79
C PHE A 53 0.39 15.95 2.56
N ALA A 54 -0.93 15.77 2.70
CA ALA A 54 -1.49 14.57 3.34
C ALA A 54 -1.13 13.30 2.55
N THR A 55 -1.23 13.34 1.22
CA THR A 55 -0.82 12.24 0.34
C THR A 55 0.67 11.96 0.46
N LEU A 56 1.51 13.00 0.41
CA LEU A 56 2.95 12.87 0.54
C LEU A 56 3.36 12.32 1.91
N LYS A 57 2.63 12.67 2.97
CA LYS A 57 2.86 12.12 4.31
C LYS A 57 2.56 10.62 4.38
N ILE A 58 1.42 10.19 3.83
CA ILE A 58 1.06 8.76 3.75
C ILE A 58 2.13 7.98 2.97
N VAL A 59 2.54 8.51 1.81
CA VAL A 59 3.58 7.90 0.99
C VAL A 59 4.90 7.82 1.75
N ARG A 60 5.29 8.87 2.48
CA ARG A 60 6.54 8.89 3.24
C ARG A 60 6.56 7.85 4.36
N GLU A 61 5.47 7.71 5.11
CA GLU A 61 5.36 6.72 6.18
C GLU A 61 5.53 5.29 5.62
N LEU A 62 4.85 5.00 4.51
CA LEU A 62 4.95 3.71 3.85
C LEU A 62 6.33 3.46 3.22
N GLN A 63 6.97 4.48 2.65
CA GLN A 63 8.34 4.36 2.15
C GLN A 63 9.31 3.94 3.26
N MET A 64 9.14 4.46 4.48
CA MET A 64 9.98 4.06 5.62
C MET A 64 9.70 2.61 6.04
N GLU A 65 8.46 2.13 5.91
CA GLU A 65 8.09 0.76 6.26
C GLU A 65 8.60 -0.28 5.24
N LEU A 66 8.60 0.08 3.96
CA LEU A 66 9.07 -0.74 2.85
C LEU A 66 10.60 -0.76 2.73
N ALA A 67 11.28 0.31 3.18
CA ALA A 67 12.72 0.41 3.11
C ALA A 67 13.42 -0.76 3.83
N PRO A 68 14.54 -1.27 3.30
CA PRO A 68 15.36 -2.24 4.01
C PRO A 68 15.89 -1.65 5.33
N THR A 69 15.87 -2.43 6.41
CA THR A 69 16.61 -2.06 7.64
C THR A 69 18.11 -2.29 7.47
N GLU A 70 18.93 -1.82 8.42
CA GLU A 70 20.39 -2.04 8.39
C GLU A 70 20.73 -3.54 8.48
N GLU A 71 19.97 -4.30 9.27
CA GLU A 71 20.11 -5.75 9.40
C GLU A 71 19.75 -6.44 8.08
N GLU A 72 18.65 -6.05 7.44
CA GLU A 72 18.24 -6.59 6.14
C GLU A 72 19.26 -6.25 5.05
N TYR A 73 19.84 -5.05 5.09
CA TYR A 73 20.89 -4.61 4.17
C TYR A 73 22.12 -5.53 4.26
N LYS A 74 22.53 -5.88 5.49
CA LYS A 74 23.65 -6.79 5.73
C LYS A 74 23.32 -8.23 5.36
N LEU A 75 22.13 -8.71 5.71
CA LEU A 75 21.69 -10.09 5.45
C LEU A 75 21.61 -10.40 3.96
N ALA A 76 21.06 -9.48 3.16
CA ALA A 76 20.96 -9.66 1.72
C ALA A 76 22.27 -9.35 0.96
N GLY A 77 23.28 -8.82 1.66
CA GLY A 77 24.50 -8.32 1.02
C GLY A 77 24.20 -7.24 -0.01
N LEU A 78 23.39 -6.23 0.37
CA LEU A 78 23.03 -5.15 -0.55
C LEU A 78 24.25 -4.32 -0.94
N GLN A 79 24.36 -4.01 -2.22
CA GLN A 79 25.42 -3.21 -2.79
C GLN A 79 24.83 -2.17 -3.75
N ASP A 80 25.22 -0.91 -3.59
CA ASP A 80 24.84 0.16 -4.51
C ASP A 80 25.58 0.00 -5.84
N LEU A 81 24.86 0.16 -6.95
CA LEU A 81 25.43 0.04 -8.29
C LEU A 81 25.94 1.40 -8.81
N GLU A 82 27.02 1.36 -9.58
CA GLU A 82 27.51 2.54 -10.30
C GLU A 82 26.46 2.99 -11.34
N GLY A 83 25.97 4.22 -11.20
CA GLY A 83 24.86 4.75 -12.01
C GLY A 83 23.47 4.68 -11.34
N GLY A 84 23.41 4.16 -10.12
CA GLY A 84 22.19 4.11 -9.30
C GLY A 84 21.52 2.72 -9.31
N GLY A 85 20.68 2.50 -8.30
CA GLY A 85 20.07 1.20 -8.02
C GLY A 85 20.87 0.39 -7.00
N VAL A 86 20.32 -0.78 -6.65
CA VAL A 86 20.86 -1.68 -5.63
C VAL A 86 20.81 -3.10 -6.17
N ASN A 87 21.87 -3.88 -5.92
CA ASN A 87 21.90 -5.31 -6.12
C ASN A 87 22.00 -6.03 -4.77
N ALA A 88 21.58 -7.30 -4.72
CA ALA A 88 21.76 -8.16 -3.56
C ALA A 88 22.59 -9.38 -3.92
N GLU A 89 23.38 -9.88 -2.98
CA GLU A 89 24.01 -11.19 -3.09
C GLU A 89 22.97 -12.31 -2.96
N ASP A 90 22.01 -12.15 -2.03
CA ASP A 90 20.90 -13.08 -1.83
C ASP A 90 19.60 -12.34 -1.48
N TRP A 91 18.70 -12.24 -2.46
CA TRP A 91 17.39 -11.62 -2.29
C TRP A 91 16.45 -12.39 -1.34
N LEU A 92 16.72 -13.69 -1.13
CA LEU A 92 15.88 -14.58 -0.32
C LEU A 92 16.38 -14.71 1.13
N ALA A 93 17.57 -14.17 1.44
CA ALA A 93 18.12 -14.18 2.80
C ALA A 93 17.26 -13.37 3.80
N VAL A 94 16.49 -12.41 3.29
CA VAL A 94 15.56 -11.59 4.08
C VAL A 94 14.16 -12.20 3.99
N PRO A 95 13.55 -12.60 5.12
CA PRO A 95 12.21 -13.18 5.12
C PRO A 95 11.16 -12.17 4.64
N GLU A 96 10.05 -12.67 4.09
CA GLU A 96 8.93 -11.83 3.72
C GLU A 96 8.38 -11.09 4.95
N LYS A 97 8.01 -9.81 4.73
CA LYS A 97 7.40 -8.95 5.73
C LYS A 97 5.95 -8.69 5.34
N GLU A 98 5.03 -8.88 6.28
CA GLU A 98 3.64 -8.44 6.10
C GLU A 98 3.60 -6.91 6.23
N ILE A 99 3.08 -6.25 5.19
CA ILE A 99 2.94 -4.79 5.11
C ILE A 99 1.46 -4.45 5.02
N VAL A 100 1.05 -3.43 5.77
CA VAL A 100 -0.34 -2.95 5.79
C VAL A 100 -0.46 -1.71 4.93
N PHE A 101 -1.29 -1.77 3.90
CA PHE A 101 -1.57 -0.63 3.03
C PHE A 101 -2.94 -0.03 3.37
N GLY A 102 -2.97 1.29 3.55
CA GLY A 102 -4.22 2.04 3.50
C GLY A 102 -4.73 2.14 2.05
N ASP A 103 -6.04 2.34 1.88
CA ASP A 103 -6.70 2.39 0.57
C ASP A 103 -5.98 3.30 -0.42
N LYS A 104 -5.60 4.50 0.01
CA LYS A 104 -4.95 5.47 -0.87
C LYS A 104 -3.58 5.01 -1.34
N ALA A 105 -2.83 4.32 -0.47
CA ALA A 105 -1.52 3.80 -0.81
C ALA A 105 -1.63 2.62 -1.77
N LYS A 106 -2.56 1.69 -1.53
CA LYS A 106 -2.85 0.58 -2.44
C LYS A 106 -3.28 1.10 -3.82
N GLU A 107 -4.19 2.07 -3.85
CA GLU A 107 -4.72 2.67 -5.08
C GLU A 107 -3.60 3.22 -5.98
N ILE A 108 -2.58 3.86 -5.40
CA ILE A 108 -1.42 4.39 -6.14
C ILE A 108 -0.69 3.25 -6.87
N ILE A 109 -0.41 2.14 -6.19
CA ILE A 109 0.31 0.99 -6.76
C ILE A 109 -0.52 0.34 -7.85
N VAL A 110 -1.79 0.05 -7.57
CA VAL A 110 -2.71 -0.59 -8.52
C VAL A 110 -2.84 0.25 -9.79
N ASN A 111 -3.03 1.57 -9.65
CA ASN A 111 -3.13 2.47 -10.80
C ASN A 111 -1.83 2.52 -11.61
N ALA A 112 -0.66 2.51 -10.95
CA ALA A 112 0.63 2.49 -11.62
C ALA A 112 0.83 1.19 -12.42
N LEU A 113 0.53 0.04 -11.82
CA LEU A 113 0.64 -1.29 -12.45
C LEU A 113 -0.33 -1.45 -13.62
N ILE A 114 -1.60 -1.07 -13.45
CA ILE A 114 -2.61 -1.10 -14.53
C ILE A 114 -2.19 -0.18 -15.68
N LYS A 115 -1.59 0.98 -15.38
CA LYS A 115 -1.09 1.89 -16.41
C LYS A 115 0.08 1.26 -17.18
N LEU A 116 1.03 0.63 -16.49
CA LEU A 116 2.14 -0.06 -17.14
C LEU A 116 1.68 -1.23 -18.00
N ASP A 117 0.67 -1.98 -17.55
CA ASP A 117 0.07 -3.08 -18.33
C ASP A 117 -0.57 -2.56 -19.62
N LYS A 118 -1.43 -1.53 -19.50
CA LYS A 118 -2.08 -0.87 -20.64
C LYS A 118 -1.08 -0.29 -21.65
N ASP A 119 0.06 0.17 -21.15
CA ASP A 119 1.14 0.73 -21.96
C ASP A 119 2.10 -0.34 -22.53
N GLU A 120 1.89 -1.63 -22.23
CA GLU A 120 2.80 -2.75 -22.55
C GLU A 120 4.24 -2.54 -22.02
N LYS A 121 4.37 -1.91 -20.85
CA LYS A 121 5.64 -1.57 -20.18
C LYS A 121 5.89 -2.38 -18.91
N LEU A 122 5.07 -3.39 -18.63
CA LEU A 122 5.38 -4.32 -17.53
C LEU A 122 6.68 -5.08 -17.84
N ARG A 123 7.58 -5.09 -16.86
CA ARG A 123 8.83 -5.84 -16.87
C ARG A 123 8.69 -7.06 -15.97
N GLN A 124 9.59 -8.02 -16.12
CA GLN A 124 9.59 -9.25 -15.31
C GLN A 124 9.62 -8.97 -13.81
N GLU A 125 10.33 -7.93 -13.39
CA GLU A 125 10.39 -7.49 -11.99
C GLU A 125 9.03 -7.06 -11.40
N HIS A 126 8.05 -6.71 -12.25
CA HIS A 126 6.72 -6.31 -11.79
C HIS A 126 5.77 -7.51 -11.60
N PHE A 127 6.13 -8.71 -12.08
CA PHE A 127 5.20 -9.84 -12.19
C PHE A 127 4.56 -10.21 -10.85
N SER A 128 5.36 -10.50 -9.83
CA SER A 128 4.84 -10.93 -8.53
C SER A 128 4.09 -9.81 -7.80
N VAL A 129 4.52 -8.57 -7.96
CA VAL A 129 3.82 -7.39 -7.42
C VAL A 129 2.48 -7.20 -8.10
N TYR A 130 2.38 -7.45 -9.41
CA TYR A 130 1.11 -7.38 -10.14
C TYR A 130 0.11 -8.42 -9.64
N GLU A 131 0.54 -9.67 -9.48
CA GLU A 131 -0.32 -10.73 -8.93
C GLU A 131 -0.88 -10.33 -7.56
N LYS A 132 0.01 -9.93 -6.64
CA LYS A 132 -0.36 -9.61 -5.25
C LYS A 132 -1.24 -8.36 -5.10
N PHE A 133 -1.12 -7.37 -5.98
CA PHE A 133 -1.87 -6.11 -5.83
C PHE A 133 -3.13 -6.01 -6.71
N VAL A 134 -3.16 -6.71 -7.84
CA VAL A 134 -4.21 -6.55 -8.87
C VAL A 134 -5.09 -7.79 -8.98
N LEU A 135 -4.53 -9.00 -8.79
CA LEU A 135 -5.26 -10.25 -8.98
C LEU A 135 -5.77 -10.87 -7.67
N GLU A 136 -5.14 -10.55 -6.54
CA GLU A 136 -5.54 -10.93 -5.16
C GLU A 136 -6.40 -9.85 -4.47
#